data_AF-A0A4Y9YMQ3-F1
#
_entry.id   AF-A0A4Y9YMQ3-F1
#
_cell.length_a   1.000
_cell.length_b   1.000
_cell.length_c   1.000
_cell.angle_alpha   90.00
_cell.angle_beta   90.00
_cell.angle_gamma   90.00
#
_symmetry.space_group_name_H-M   'P 1'
#
loop_
_entity.id
_entity.type
_entity.pdbx_description
1 polymer ?
#
loop_
_entity_poly.entity_id
_entity_poly.type
_entity_poly.pdbx_seq_one_letter_code
_entity_poly.pdbx_strand_id
1 'polypeptide(L)'
;MQHAVAEDTPREGNGVEDEDAWDDDESEDDIEAEAEDMARRLQEQLRADIERAQQEARAQANGAIPQASQLPTPSVAATTLQQPIAGPSALPPNAHETTSLEQLAHGNSPGTARERRSASAILTMKAILASADKNPLVRSTLAASVVPGGGNHNVLDIFNQCISCRKVTKDVAKHLVEAVISLAKSELLFASLRNSDAPAIQLDKGKRRWDAADGPSHDEPPQEPPTKRVALEQPDLRYQVSEAVRLITHALSPIASSPTPMIHPHLIASIHLQLHQVFLFAVTSAPRAGDRATALQELAGLIQMLGVLSGIQIGSQSSASEPQSHTPGWS
;
A
#
# COMPACT_ATOMS: atom_id res chain seq x y z
N MET A 1 20.69 -26.69 -70.48
CA MET A 1 19.86 -25.53 -70.11
C MET A 1 19.35 -25.81 -68.70
N GLN A 2 20.15 -25.57 -67.65
CA GLN A 2 20.43 -24.28 -67.01
C GLN A 2 19.15 -23.51 -66.66
N HIS A 3 18.72 -23.59 -65.40
CA HIS A 3 18.19 -22.45 -64.65
C HIS A 3 18.49 -22.70 -63.17
N ALA A 4 19.57 -22.06 -62.70
CA ALA A 4 19.89 -21.93 -61.29
C ALA A 4 18.98 -20.83 -60.71
N VAL A 5 18.30 -21.15 -59.61
CA VAL A 5 17.52 -20.19 -58.82
C VAL A 5 18.42 -19.75 -57.67
N ALA A 6 18.78 -18.45 -57.68
CA ALA A 6 19.55 -17.82 -56.63
C ALA A 6 18.65 -17.60 -55.40
N GLU A 7 19.06 -18.16 -54.26
CA GLU A 7 18.51 -17.85 -52.95
C GLU A 7 19.09 -16.52 -52.47
N ASP A 8 18.21 -15.56 -52.22
CA ASP A 8 18.49 -14.24 -51.65
C ASP A 8 18.36 -14.34 -50.12
N THR A 9 19.48 -14.52 -49.43
CA THR A 9 19.54 -14.48 -47.96
C THR A 9 19.66 -13.03 -47.48
N PRO A 10 18.73 -12.53 -46.63
CA PRO A 10 18.84 -11.19 -46.08
C PRO A 10 19.98 -11.12 -45.07
N ARG A 11 20.95 -10.27 -45.43
CA ARG A 11 22.12 -9.80 -44.71
C ARG A 11 21.77 -9.35 -43.28
N GLU A 12 22.33 -10.06 -42.29
CA GLU A 12 22.29 -9.68 -40.87
C GLU A 12 22.89 -8.30 -40.66
N GLY A 13 22.07 -7.38 -40.14
CA GLY A 13 22.46 -6.06 -39.71
C GLY A 13 23.27 -6.16 -38.41
N ASN A 14 24.58 -6.01 -38.56
CA ASN A 14 25.55 -5.80 -37.50
C ASN A 14 25.17 -4.54 -36.68
N GLY A 15 24.49 -4.75 -35.55
CA GLY A 15 24.12 -3.70 -34.62
C GLY A 15 25.36 -3.19 -33.90
N VAL A 16 25.74 -1.97 -34.24
CA VAL A 16 26.86 -1.23 -33.64
C VAL A 16 26.62 -1.10 -32.14
N GLU A 17 27.57 -1.61 -31.38
CA GLU A 17 27.70 -1.40 -29.94
C GLU A 17 28.01 0.09 -29.72
N ASP A 18 27.00 0.88 -29.32
CA ASP A 18 27.20 2.23 -28.79
C ASP A 18 27.90 2.07 -27.42
N GLU A 19 29.23 2.11 -27.47
CA GLU A 19 30.10 2.35 -26.33
C GLU A 19 29.95 3.81 -25.91
N ASP A 20 28.99 4.08 -25.03
CA ASP A 20 28.88 5.33 -24.30
C ASP A 20 30.09 5.50 -23.37
N ALA A 21 31.17 6.05 -23.94
CA ALA A 21 32.34 6.56 -23.25
C ALA A 21 31.97 7.87 -22.53
N TRP A 22 31.43 7.75 -21.32
CA TRP A 22 31.33 8.85 -20.37
C TRP A 22 32.71 9.11 -19.77
N ASP A 23 33.52 9.87 -20.51
CA ASP A 23 34.73 10.52 -20.00
C ASP A 23 34.28 11.76 -19.21
N ASP A 24 33.75 11.52 -18.01
CA ASP A 24 33.32 12.52 -17.04
C ASP A 24 34.42 12.68 -15.98
N ASP A 25 35.56 13.25 -16.40
CA ASP A 25 36.69 13.63 -15.55
C ASP A 25 36.50 15.07 -15.04
N GLU A 26 35.26 15.42 -14.65
CA GLU A 26 34.98 16.60 -13.83
C GLU A 26 35.33 16.29 -12.37
N SER A 27 36.63 16.36 -12.06
CA SER A 27 37.24 16.51 -10.73
C SER A 27 36.29 16.38 -9.53
N GLU A 28 36.09 15.12 -9.08
CA GLU A 28 35.25 14.71 -7.94
C GLU A 28 35.61 15.39 -6.59
N ASP A 29 36.79 16.02 -6.52
CA ASP A 29 37.33 16.62 -5.30
C ASP A 29 36.52 17.84 -4.80
N ASP A 30 35.89 18.62 -5.68
CA ASP A 30 35.12 19.81 -5.27
C ASP A 30 33.74 19.43 -4.69
N ILE A 31 33.14 18.33 -5.16
CA ILE A 31 31.82 17.85 -4.70
C ILE A 31 31.93 17.21 -3.31
N GLU A 32 33.01 16.47 -3.04
CA GLU A 32 33.22 15.85 -1.73
C GLU A 32 33.51 16.89 -0.64
N ALA A 33 34.23 17.97 -0.97
CA ALA A 33 34.47 19.08 -0.05
C ALA A 33 33.18 19.84 0.34
N GLU A 34 32.29 20.10 -0.63
CA GLU A 34 31.00 20.75 -0.35
C GLU A 34 30.07 19.83 0.45
N ALA A 35 30.07 18.53 0.14
CA ALA A 35 29.29 17.54 0.88
C ALA A 35 29.73 17.43 2.35
N GLU A 36 31.04 17.49 2.64
CA GLU A 36 31.55 17.45 4.01
C GLU A 36 31.14 18.70 4.82
N ASP A 37 31.16 19.89 4.20
CA ASP A 37 30.74 21.12 4.88
C ASP A 37 29.22 21.09 5.22
N MET A 38 28.41 20.59 4.30
CA MET A 38 26.97 20.36 4.56
C MET A 38 26.75 19.37 5.70
N ALA A 39 27.52 18.27 5.75
CA ALA A 39 27.42 17.28 6.81
C ALA A 39 27.77 17.86 8.19
N ARG A 40 28.83 18.67 8.28
CA ARG A 40 29.21 19.36 9.53
C ARG A 40 28.12 20.31 10.00
N ARG A 41 27.55 21.09 9.08
CA ARG A 41 26.48 22.05 9.38
C ARG A 41 25.22 21.36 9.88
N LEU A 42 24.83 20.24 9.26
CA LEU A 42 23.67 19.45 9.68
C LEU A 42 23.89 18.84 11.08
N GLN A 43 25.09 18.31 11.34
CA GLN A 43 25.45 17.73 12.62
C GLN A 43 25.43 18.77 13.76
N GLU A 44 25.91 19.98 13.50
CA GLU A 44 25.89 21.07 14.48
C GLU A 44 24.46 21.56 14.78
N GLN A 45 23.61 21.65 13.76
CA GLN A 45 22.20 21.97 13.93
C GLN A 45 21.45 20.90 14.75
N LEU A 46 21.69 19.62 14.47
CA LEU A 46 21.11 18.50 15.26
C LEU A 46 21.54 18.55 16.73
N ARG A 47 22.81 18.87 17.00
CA ARG A 47 23.30 19.05 18.37
C ARG A 47 22.60 20.20 19.08
N ALA A 48 22.46 21.35 18.41
CA ALA A 48 21.78 22.52 18.96
C ALA A 48 20.30 22.22 19.28
N ASP A 49 19.60 21.48 18.42
CA ASP A 49 18.21 21.09 18.64
C ASP A 49 18.05 20.10 19.80
N ILE A 50 18.99 19.15 19.96
CA ILE A 50 19.00 18.23 21.11
C ILE A 50 19.23 18.99 22.41
N GLU A 51 20.18 19.93 22.44
CA GLU A 51 20.44 20.75 23.63
C GLU A 51 19.22 21.61 23.98
N ARG A 52 18.60 22.23 22.96
CA ARG A 52 17.36 23.00 23.14
C ARG A 52 16.23 22.13 23.70
N ALA A 53 15.99 20.95 23.12
CA ALA A 53 14.95 20.05 23.58
C ALA A 53 15.18 19.55 25.01
N GLN A 54 16.43 19.25 25.38
CA GLN A 54 16.78 18.87 26.75
C GLN A 54 16.59 20.02 27.74
N GLN A 55 16.92 21.25 27.33
CA GLN A 55 16.72 22.43 28.17
C GLN A 55 15.22 22.73 28.38
N GLU A 56 14.41 22.58 27.34
CA GLU A 56 12.96 22.71 27.42
C GLU A 56 12.34 21.62 28.31
N ALA A 57 12.75 20.36 28.16
CA ALA A 57 12.29 19.26 29.01
C ALA A 57 12.64 19.50 30.49
N ARG A 58 13.83 20.06 30.79
CA ARG A 58 14.21 20.43 32.16
C ARG A 58 13.38 21.60 32.70
N ALA A 59 13.06 22.58 31.87
CA ALA A 59 12.19 23.70 32.27
C ALA A 59 10.76 23.24 32.59
N GLN A 60 10.23 22.29 31.81
CA GLN A 60 8.91 21.69 32.06
C GLN A 60 8.89 20.84 33.34
N ALA A 61 9.96 20.08 33.62
CA ALA A 61 10.05 19.25 34.82
C ALA A 61 10.12 20.07 36.13
N ASN A 62 10.74 21.25 36.13
CA ASN A 62 10.85 22.11 37.31
C ASN A 62 9.59 22.99 37.56
N GLY A 63 8.64 23.04 36.63
CA GLY A 63 7.41 23.82 36.75
C GLY A 63 6.24 23.10 37.43
N ALA A 64 6.35 21.79 37.70
CA ALA A 64 5.29 21.00 38.32
C ALA A 64 5.35 21.09 39.86
N ILE A 65 4.72 22.11 40.43
CA ILE A 65 4.47 22.25 41.86
C ILE A 65 3.48 21.14 42.30
N PRO A 66 3.76 20.33 43.34
CA PRO A 66 2.82 19.34 43.84
C PRO A 66 1.74 20.01 44.70
N GLN A 67 0.53 20.17 44.16
CA GLN A 67 -0.66 20.42 44.99
C GLN A 67 -1.16 19.09 45.56
N ALA A 68 -0.86 18.88 46.83
CA ALA A 68 -1.50 17.88 47.67
C ALA A 68 -2.91 18.36 48.06
N SER A 69 -3.95 17.57 47.76
CA SER A 69 -5.16 17.44 48.60
C SER A 69 -6.07 16.28 48.18
N GLN A 70 -6.07 15.26 49.06
CA GLN A 70 -7.23 14.58 49.68
C GLN A 70 -8.20 13.66 48.89
N LEU A 71 -8.41 12.50 49.54
CA LEU A 71 -9.37 11.37 49.43
C LEU A 71 -10.87 11.80 49.37
N PRO A 72 -11.86 10.94 48.97
CA PRO A 72 -12.18 9.68 49.65
C PRO A 72 -12.63 8.47 48.78
N THR A 73 -12.54 7.30 49.42
CA THR A 73 -13.05 5.96 49.05
C THR A 73 -14.57 5.89 48.82
N PRO A 74 -15.06 4.87 48.08
CA PRO A 74 -15.98 3.94 48.74
C PRO A 74 -15.74 2.45 48.45
N SER A 75 -16.12 1.68 49.47
CA SER A 75 -16.08 0.23 49.65
C SER A 75 -17.42 -0.39 49.24
N VAL A 76 -17.43 -1.47 48.43
CA VAL A 76 -18.35 -2.62 48.64
C VAL A 76 -17.92 -3.91 47.92
N ALA A 77 -17.77 -4.95 48.74
CA ALA A 77 -18.26 -6.34 48.59
C ALA A 77 -17.89 -7.24 47.39
N ALA A 78 -16.93 -8.12 47.65
CA ALA A 78 -16.93 -9.58 47.48
C ALA A 78 -17.92 -10.26 46.51
N THR A 79 -17.39 -11.05 45.57
CA THR A 79 -17.79 -12.45 45.36
C THR A 79 -16.62 -13.25 44.80
N THR A 80 -16.18 -14.20 45.62
CA THR A 80 -15.14 -15.19 45.40
C THR A 80 -15.67 -16.33 44.54
N LEU A 81 -15.09 -16.60 43.38
CA LEU A 81 -15.03 -17.95 42.82
C LEU A 81 -13.64 -18.26 42.24
N GLN A 82 -12.99 -19.11 43.03
CA GLN A 82 -11.77 -19.86 42.91
C GLN A 82 -11.66 -20.67 41.60
N GLN A 83 -10.55 -20.51 40.87
CA GLN A 83 -10.05 -21.52 39.92
C GLN A 83 -8.52 -21.66 40.04
N PRO A 84 -7.96 -22.87 39.80
CA PRO A 84 -6.61 -23.22 40.22
C PRO A 84 -5.54 -22.92 39.15
N ILE A 85 -4.56 -22.16 39.62
CA ILE A 85 -3.12 -22.09 39.31
C ILE A 85 -2.59 -23.18 38.36
N ALA A 86 -2.31 -22.77 37.11
CA ALA A 86 -1.22 -23.31 36.30
C ALA A 86 -0.42 -22.11 35.74
N GLY A 87 0.88 -22.08 36.03
CA GLY A 87 1.69 -20.87 36.09
C GLY A 87 1.99 -20.13 34.78
N PRO A 88 2.27 -18.81 34.85
CA PRO A 88 2.89 -18.09 33.76
C PRO A 88 4.40 -18.32 33.82
N SER A 89 4.90 -19.11 32.87
CA SER A 89 6.33 -19.19 32.56
C SER A 89 6.78 -17.80 32.09
N ALA A 90 7.63 -17.16 32.89
CA ALA A 90 8.29 -15.91 32.56
C ALA A 90 9.10 -16.09 31.27
N LEU A 91 8.69 -15.39 30.21
CA LEU A 91 9.49 -15.20 29.00
C LEU A 91 10.44 -14.02 29.24
N PRO A 92 11.72 -14.14 28.84
CA PRO A 92 12.67 -13.05 28.97
C PRO A 92 12.33 -11.91 27.99
N PRO A 93 12.65 -10.65 28.35
CA PRO A 93 12.54 -9.52 27.44
C PRO A 93 13.64 -9.64 26.38
N ASN A 94 13.28 -10.13 25.18
CA ASN A 94 14.14 -9.98 24.02
C ASN A 94 14.11 -8.51 23.59
N ALA A 95 15.08 -7.76 24.10
CA ALA A 95 15.46 -6.47 23.56
C ALA A 95 15.86 -6.69 22.08
N HIS A 96 15.01 -6.22 21.17
CA HIS A 96 15.35 -6.21 19.76
C HIS A 96 16.54 -5.27 19.55
N GLU A 97 17.69 -5.87 19.29
CA GLU A 97 18.76 -5.28 18.50
C GLU A 97 18.17 -4.77 17.17
N THR A 98 17.72 -3.52 17.15
CA THR A 98 17.82 -2.69 15.95
C THR A 98 19.29 -2.36 15.77
N THR A 99 20.09 -3.35 15.37
CA THR A 99 21.44 -3.14 14.87
C THR A 99 21.29 -2.23 13.65
N SER A 100 21.67 -0.95 13.80
CA SER A 100 21.57 0.06 12.75
C SER A 100 22.16 -0.49 11.45
N LEU A 101 21.29 -0.64 10.45
CA LEU A 101 21.63 -1.11 9.11
C LEU A 101 22.77 -0.28 8.48
N GLU A 102 22.91 0.98 8.91
CA GLU A 102 23.98 1.90 8.50
C GLU A 102 25.36 1.55 9.06
N GLN A 103 25.45 0.87 10.21
CA GLN A 103 26.74 0.59 10.85
C GLN A 103 27.49 -0.58 10.20
N LEU A 104 26.80 -1.45 9.46
CA LEU A 104 27.40 -2.53 8.66
C LEU A 104 27.87 -2.07 7.27
N ALA A 105 27.49 -0.87 6.83
CA ALA A 105 27.89 -0.34 5.52
C ALA A 105 29.29 0.32 5.52
N HIS A 106 29.81 0.71 6.70
CA HIS A 106 31.04 1.51 6.84
C HIS A 106 32.30 0.69 7.20
N GLY A 107 32.27 -0.62 7.05
CA GLY A 107 33.47 -1.45 7.23
C GLY A 107 34.44 -1.28 6.07
N ASN A 108 35.56 -0.58 6.27
CA ASN A 108 36.72 -0.45 5.36
C ASN A 108 37.41 -1.81 5.11
N SER A 109 36.68 -2.79 4.56
CA SER A 109 37.26 -4.04 4.08
C SER A 109 37.75 -3.82 2.64
N PRO A 110 38.98 -4.23 2.29
CA PRO A 110 39.59 -4.05 0.96
C PRO A 110 38.98 -4.99 -0.09
N GLY A 111 37.65 -5.04 -0.17
CA GLY A 111 36.91 -5.77 -1.19
C GLY A 111 36.81 -4.98 -2.48
N THR A 112 36.78 -5.69 -3.61
CA THR A 112 36.53 -5.06 -4.92
C THR A 112 35.20 -4.29 -4.90
N ALA A 113 35.06 -3.20 -5.67
CA ALA A 113 33.81 -2.43 -5.72
C ALA A 113 32.57 -3.30 -6.02
N ARG A 114 32.76 -4.37 -6.81
CA ARG A 114 31.74 -5.38 -7.11
C ARG A 114 31.28 -6.15 -5.87
N GLU A 115 32.22 -6.53 -5.01
CA GLU A 115 31.94 -7.25 -3.77
C GLU A 115 31.17 -6.38 -2.79
N ARG A 116 31.56 -5.10 -2.65
CA ARG A 116 30.82 -4.11 -1.86
C ARG A 116 29.37 -3.96 -2.35
N ARG A 117 29.17 -3.79 -3.66
CA ARG A 117 27.81 -3.71 -4.25
C ARG A 117 26.99 -4.98 -4.00
N SER A 118 27.60 -6.16 -4.15
CA SER A 118 26.93 -7.44 -3.87
C SER A 118 26.55 -7.55 -2.38
N ALA A 119 27.44 -7.15 -1.47
CA ALA A 119 27.16 -7.16 -0.04
C ALA A 119 25.98 -6.24 0.33
N SER A 120 25.96 -5.02 -0.21
CA SER A 120 24.84 -4.09 -0.04
C SER A 120 23.53 -4.65 -0.59
N ALA A 121 23.55 -5.29 -1.76
CA ALA A 121 22.36 -5.93 -2.32
C ALA A 121 21.82 -7.06 -1.43
N ILE A 122 22.70 -7.92 -0.90
CA ILE A 122 22.31 -8.99 0.03
C ILE A 122 21.71 -8.41 1.33
N LEU A 123 22.28 -7.32 1.83
CA LEU A 123 21.78 -6.63 3.02
C LEU A 123 20.37 -6.04 2.78
N THR A 124 20.14 -5.43 1.62
CA THR A 124 18.80 -4.98 1.21
C THR A 124 17.81 -6.14 1.10
N MET A 125 18.20 -7.26 0.48
CA MET A 125 17.33 -8.45 0.40
C MET A 125 16.94 -8.96 1.79
N LYS A 126 17.88 -9.00 2.75
CA LYS A 126 17.59 -9.37 4.14
C LYS A 126 16.61 -8.40 4.81
N ALA A 127 16.77 -7.10 4.60
CA ALA A 127 15.87 -6.09 5.15
C ALA A 127 14.43 -6.24 4.61
N ILE A 128 14.28 -6.55 3.33
CA ILE A 128 12.98 -6.82 2.71
C ILE A 128 12.36 -8.09 3.32
N LEU A 129 13.13 -9.18 3.45
CA LEU A 129 12.63 -10.42 4.08
C LEU A 129 12.20 -10.20 5.54
N ALA A 130 13.01 -9.49 6.32
CA ALA A 130 12.68 -9.15 7.71
C ALA A 130 11.42 -8.29 7.82
N SER A 131 11.15 -7.44 6.82
CA SER A 131 9.90 -6.67 6.74
C SER A 131 8.72 -7.55 6.32
N ALA A 132 8.94 -8.49 5.40
CA ALA A 132 7.93 -9.44 4.96
C ALA A 132 7.49 -10.40 6.09
N ASP A 133 8.40 -10.75 6.99
CA ASP A 133 8.05 -11.58 8.17
C ASP A 133 7.07 -10.88 9.13
N LYS A 134 7.08 -9.55 9.16
CA LYS A 134 6.14 -8.75 9.96
C LYS A 134 4.79 -8.56 9.26
N ASN A 135 4.73 -8.75 7.94
CA ASN A 135 3.54 -8.51 7.14
C ASN A 135 3.23 -9.70 6.22
N PRO A 136 2.26 -10.58 6.57
CA PRO A 136 1.96 -11.78 5.81
C PRO A 136 1.50 -11.49 4.38
N LEU A 137 0.91 -10.32 4.12
CA LEU A 137 0.53 -9.90 2.79
C LEU A 137 1.77 -9.69 1.92
N VAL A 138 2.77 -8.94 2.41
CA VAL A 138 4.05 -8.72 1.71
C VAL A 138 4.72 -10.06 1.40
N ARG A 139 4.76 -10.97 2.39
CA ARG A 139 5.34 -12.31 2.21
C ARG A 139 4.61 -13.12 1.14
N SER A 140 3.28 -13.14 1.16
CA SER A 140 2.44 -13.80 0.16
C SER A 140 2.67 -13.23 -1.25
N THR A 141 2.73 -11.90 -1.37
CA THR A 141 2.98 -11.24 -2.66
C THR A 141 4.37 -11.55 -3.21
N LEU A 142 5.41 -11.56 -2.37
CA LEU A 142 6.76 -11.97 -2.79
C LEU A 142 6.82 -13.44 -3.23
N ALA A 143 6.09 -14.33 -2.55
CA ALA A 143 6.00 -15.75 -2.91
C ALA A 143 5.20 -15.99 -4.20
N ALA A 144 4.21 -15.15 -4.49
CA ALA A 144 3.39 -15.24 -5.70
C ALA A 144 4.05 -14.60 -6.94
N SER A 145 5.02 -13.69 -6.74
CA SER A 145 5.69 -12.98 -7.83
C SER A 145 6.79 -13.84 -8.46
N VAL A 146 6.57 -14.26 -9.70
CA VAL A 146 7.51 -15.06 -10.48
C VAL A 146 8.49 -14.16 -11.23
N VAL A 147 9.78 -14.46 -11.16
CA VAL A 147 10.82 -13.70 -11.86
C VAL A 147 11.01 -14.27 -13.28
N PRO A 148 10.83 -13.45 -14.34
CA PRO A 148 11.10 -13.88 -15.71
C PRO A 148 12.54 -14.37 -15.86
N GLY A 149 12.78 -15.47 -16.58
CA GLY A 149 14.13 -16.01 -16.79
C GLY A 149 14.73 -16.76 -15.58
N GLY A 150 14.09 -16.74 -14.41
CA GLY A 150 14.55 -17.37 -13.17
C GLY A 150 14.09 -18.82 -12.95
N GLY A 151 13.81 -19.60 -14.01
CA GLY A 151 13.46 -21.02 -13.85
C GLY A 151 12.16 -21.30 -13.08
N ASN A 152 11.15 -20.41 -13.17
CA ASN A 152 9.90 -20.45 -12.39
C ASN A 152 10.07 -20.25 -10.87
N HIS A 153 11.22 -19.76 -10.41
CA HIS A 153 11.38 -19.36 -9.03
C HIS A 153 10.67 -18.02 -8.75
N ASN A 154 10.06 -17.91 -7.57
CA ASN A 154 9.50 -16.66 -7.10
C ASN A 154 10.59 -15.76 -6.48
N VAL A 155 10.25 -14.48 -6.29
CA VAL A 155 11.17 -13.47 -5.72
C VAL A 155 11.67 -13.90 -4.33
N LEU A 156 10.80 -14.50 -3.51
CA LEU A 156 11.13 -14.95 -2.16
C LEU A 156 12.22 -16.06 -2.18
N ASP A 157 12.09 -17.03 -3.07
CA ASP A 157 13.05 -18.13 -3.22
C ASP A 157 14.40 -17.62 -3.73
N ILE A 158 14.38 -16.72 -4.72
CA ILE A 158 15.60 -16.12 -5.27
C ILE A 158 16.34 -15.29 -4.21
N PHE A 159 15.63 -14.53 -3.38
CA PHE A 159 16.25 -13.81 -2.26
C PHE A 159 16.91 -14.77 -1.28
N ASN A 160 16.21 -15.82 -0.85
CA ASN A 160 16.76 -16.84 0.06
C ASN A 160 17.98 -17.54 -0.55
N GLN A 161 17.94 -17.85 -1.84
CA GLN A 161 19.06 -18.44 -2.58
C GLN A 161 20.28 -17.49 -2.62
N CYS A 162 20.08 -16.23 -3.01
CA CYS A 162 21.15 -15.23 -3.07
C CYS A 162 21.78 -14.99 -1.69
N ILE A 163 20.98 -14.94 -0.63
CA ILE A 163 21.45 -14.77 0.76
C ILE A 163 22.27 -16.00 1.20
N SER A 164 21.80 -17.20 0.89
CA SER A 164 22.48 -18.45 1.24
C SER A 164 23.81 -18.59 0.51
N CYS A 165 23.86 -18.25 -0.77
CA CYS A 165 25.06 -18.30 -1.59
C CYS A 165 25.98 -17.07 -1.42
N ARG A 166 25.52 -16.01 -0.73
CA ARG A 166 26.17 -14.69 -0.63
C ARG A 166 26.63 -14.10 -1.97
N LYS A 167 25.95 -14.44 -3.06
CA LYS A 167 26.33 -14.05 -4.42
C LYS A 167 25.09 -13.76 -5.25
N VAL A 168 25.15 -12.66 -6.00
CA VAL A 168 24.12 -12.27 -6.98
C VAL A 168 24.76 -12.32 -8.37
N THR A 169 24.26 -13.18 -9.26
CA THR A 169 24.73 -13.23 -10.65
C THR A 169 24.11 -12.10 -11.46
N LYS A 170 24.79 -11.68 -12.55
CA LYS A 170 24.34 -10.55 -13.38
C LYS A 170 22.95 -10.83 -13.99
N ASP A 171 22.73 -12.05 -14.46
CA ASP A 171 21.46 -12.47 -15.06
C ASP A 171 20.31 -12.44 -14.05
N VAL A 172 20.54 -12.95 -12.83
CA VAL A 172 19.54 -12.90 -11.76
C VAL A 172 19.27 -11.46 -11.35
N ALA A 173 20.32 -10.64 -11.19
CA ALA A 173 20.17 -9.25 -10.79
C ALA A 173 19.28 -8.45 -11.74
N LYS A 174 19.45 -8.62 -13.06
CA LYS A 174 18.67 -7.92 -14.08
C LYS A 174 17.16 -8.19 -13.91
N HIS A 175 16.77 -9.46 -13.90
CA HIS A 175 15.36 -9.84 -13.81
C HIS A 175 14.78 -9.53 -12.42
N LEU A 176 15.60 -9.64 -11.37
CA LEU A 176 15.19 -9.34 -10.00
C LEU A 176 14.90 -7.85 -9.81
N VAL A 177 15.70 -6.97 -10.41
CA VAL A 177 15.44 -5.52 -10.38
C VAL A 177 14.10 -5.19 -11.05
N GLU A 178 13.82 -5.76 -12.23
CA GLU A 178 12.54 -5.56 -12.91
C GLU A 178 11.36 -6.06 -12.08
N ALA A 179 11.47 -7.24 -11.48
CA ALA A 179 10.44 -7.82 -10.62
C ALA A 179 10.21 -6.96 -9.36
N VAL A 180 11.28 -6.51 -8.70
CA VAL A 180 11.19 -5.65 -7.50
C VAL A 180 10.61 -4.27 -7.85
N ILE A 181 10.97 -3.68 -9.00
CA ILE A 181 10.35 -2.42 -9.46
C ILE A 181 8.87 -2.62 -9.77
N SER A 182 8.50 -3.73 -10.42
CA SER A 182 7.10 -4.07 -10.69
C SER A 182 6.30 -4.23 -9.39
N LEU A 183 6.88 -4.91 -8.39
CA LEU A 183 6.31 -5.04 -7.06
C LEU A 183 6.21 -3.69 -6.34
N ALA A 184 7.22 -2.83 -6.46
CA ALA A 184 7.21 -1.47 -5.91
C ALA A 184 6.11 -0.60 -6.51
N LYS A 185 5.67 -0.91 -7.74
CA LYS A 185 4.53 -0.26 -8.40
C LYS A 185 3.18 -0.93 -8.10
N SER A 186 3.19 -2.10 -7.46
CA SER A 186 1.97 -2.85 -7.17
C SER A 186 1.14 -2.14 -6.11
N GLU A 187 -0.03 -1.68 -6.50
CA GLU A 187 -1.02 -1.09 -5.59
C GLU A 187 -1.36 -2.03 -4.42
N LEU A 188 -1.19 -3.35 -4.55
CA LEU A 188 -1.50 -4.29 -3.46
C LEU A 188 -0.58 -4.12 -2.23
N LEU A 189 0.71 -3.81 -2.44
CA LEU A 189 1.66 -3.63 -1.34
C LEU A 189 1.53 -2.24 -0.70
N PHE A 190 1.07 -1.26 -1.48
CA PHE A 190 1.02 0.14 -1.06
C PHE A 190 -0.39 0.67 -0.80
N ALA A 191 -1.45 -0.08 -1.10
CA ALA A 191 -2.83 0.30 -0.80
C ALA A 191 -3.01 0.52 0.70
N SER A 192 -2.45 -0.37 1.53
CA SER A 192 -2.48 -0.18 2.98
C SER A 192 -1.70 1.05 3.45
N LEU A 193 -0.68 1.49 2.69
CA LEU A 193 0.17 2.64 2.99
C LEU A 193 -0.49 3.97 2.57
N ARG A 194 -1.28 3.94 1.50
CA ARG A 194 -2.12 5.06 1.06
C ARG A 194 -3.37 5.23 1.91
N ASN A 195 -3.86 4.14 2.50
CA ASN A 195 -5.03 4.13 3.39
C ASN A 195 -4.67 4.25 4.88
N SER A 196 -3.38 4.18 5.23
CA SER A 196 -2.94 4.58 6.56
C SER A 196 -2.93 6.11 6.60
N ASP A 197 -3.88 6.68 7.34
CA ASP A 197 -4.01 8.10 7.73
C ASP A 197 -2.80 8.62 8.54
N ALA A 198 -1.57 8.33 8.10
CA ALA A 198 -0.42 9.10 8.49
C ALA A 198 -0.67 10.51 7.93
N PRO A 199 -0.91 11.52 8.78
CA PRO A 199 -1.56 12.74 8.34
C PRO A 199 -0.66 13.47 7.34
N ALA A 200 -1.09 13.57 6.09
CA ALA A 200 -0.61 14.61 5.16
C ALA A 200 -0.78 16.04 5.76
N ILE A 201 -1.58 16.16 6.83
CA ILE A 201 -1.76 17.34 7.68
C ILE A 201 -0.45 17.88 8.30
N GLN A 202 0.64 17.11 8.38
CA GLN A 202 1.90 17.62 8.93
C GLN A 202 2.90 18.13 7.88
N LEU A 203 2.73 17.82 6.59
CA LEU A 203 3.55 18.38 5.52
C LEU A 203 3.00 19.71 4.95
N ASP A 204 1.72 20.01 5.19
CA ASP A 204 1.13 21.32 4.82
C ASP A 204 1.53 22.45 5.78
N LYS A 205 1.99 22.12 7.00
CA LYS A 205 2.55 23.13 7.93
C LYS A 205 4.01 23.49 7.64
N GLY A 206 4.69 22.75 6.75
CA GLY A 206 6.12 22.91 6.46
C GLY A 206 6.43 23.61 5.14
N LYS A 207 5.44 24.17 4.44
CA LYS A 207 5.64 24.78 3.13
C LYS A 207 5.31 26.28 3.15
N ARG A 208 6.40 27.07 3.25
CA ARG A 208 6.50 28.51 2.92
C ARG A 208 5.98 29.50 3.96
N ARG A 209 6.86 29.89 4.88
CA ARG A 209 6.94 31.27 5.37
C ARG A 209 7.98 32.08 4.57
N TRP A 210 8.10 31.84 3.27
CA TRP A 210 8.97 32.64 2.39
C TRP A 210 8.12 33.77 1.79
N ASP A 211 8.44 34.99 2.21
CA ASP A 211 7.96 36.29 1.70
C ASP A 211 6.46 36.56 1.74
N ALA A 212 6.00 37.03 2.91
CA ALA A 212 5.01 38.10 2.97
C ALA A 212 5.75 39.40 3.31
N ALA A 213 6.51 39.90 2.33
CA ALA A 213 7.02 41.26 2.30
C ALA A 213 6.61 41.88 0.96
N ASP A 214 5.80 42.94 1.07
CA ASP A 214 5.45 43.94 0.06
C ASP A 214 4.55 43.58 -1.15
N GLY A 215 3.37 44.20 -1.14
CA GLY A 215 2.58 44.45 -2.36
C GLY A 215 1.10 44.72 -2.09
N PRO A 216 0.63 45.99 -2.10
CA PRO A 216 -0.75 46.34 -1.89
C PRO A 216 -1.57 46.35 -3.19
N SER A 217 -2.89 46.17 -3.02
CA SER A 217 -3.96 46.71 -3.88
C SER A 217 -4.28 46.00 -5.20
N HIS A 218 -5.36 45.21 -5.19
CA HIS A 218 -6.47 45.47 -6.12
C HIS A 218 -7.79 44.94 -5.56
N ASP A 219 -8.77 45.83 -5.46
CA ASP A 219 -10.16 45.54 -5.11
C ASP A 219 -10.80 44.62 -6.15
N GLU A 220 -11.06 43.36 -5.77
CA GLU A 220 -11.97 42.47 -6.49
C GLU A 220 -13.07 41.99 -5.52
N PRO A 221 -14.36 42.12 -5.87
CA PRO A 221 -15.45 41.76 -4.99
C PRO A 221 -15.50 40.25 -4.70
N PRO A 222 -15.89 39.84 -3.47
CA PRO A 222 -15.77 38.47 -3.01
C PRO A 222 -16.79 37.55 -3.70
N GLN A 223 -16.36 36.74 -4.67
CA GLN A 223 -17.10 35.55 -5.05
C GLN A 223 -16.90 34.49 -3.96
N GLU A 224 -17.98 34.19 -3.23
CA GLU A 224 -18.02 33.11 -2.25
C GLU A 224 -17.57 31.81 -2.93
N PRO A 225 -16.45 31.20 -2.50
CA PRO A 225 -15.99 29.96 -3.07
C PRO A 225 -17.05 28.89 -2.78
N PRO A 226 -17.41 28.06 -3.78
CA PRO A 226 -18.43 27.03 -3.62
C PRO A 226 -18.07 26.17 -2.40
N THR A 227 -19.01 26.08 -1.47
CA THR A 227 -18.91 25.34 -0.22
C THR A 227 -18.34 23.96 -0.53
N LYS A 228 -17.06 23.79 -0.17
CA LYS A 228 -16.36 22.51 -0.24
C LYS A 228 -17.19 21.53 0.56
N ARG A 229 -17.99 20.72 -0.14
CA ARG A 229 -18.66 19.56 0.46
C ARG A 229 -17.54 18.79 1.15
N VAL A 230 -17.60 18.72 2.47
CA VAL A 230 -16.78 17.82 3.28
C VAL A 230 -16.90 16.47 2.58
N ALA A 231 -15.81 16.04 1.94
CA ALA A 231 -15.74 14.72 1.37
C ALA A 231 -15.81 13.79 2.57
N LEU A 232 -17.04 13.37 2.93
CA LEU A 232 -17.22 12.23 3.80
C LEU A 232 -16.39 11.13 3.15
N GLU A 233 -15.38 10.72 3.89
CA GLU A 233 -14.41 9.70 3.54
C GLU A 233 -15.18 8.47 3.08
N GLN A 234 -15.33 8.37 1.76
CA GLN A 234 -16.17 7.37 1.16
C GLN A 234 -15.35 6.08 1.26
N PRO A 235 -15.83 5.03 1.95
CA PRO A 235 -15.10 3.77 2.03
C PRO A 235 -14.73 3.35 0.61
N ASP A 236 -13.49 2.87 0.42
CA ASP A 236 -12.91 2.60 -0.89
C ASP A 236 -13.85 1.74 -1.74
N LEU A 237 -14.65 2.43 -2.57
CA LEU A 237 -15.72 1.83 -3.36
C LEU A 237 -15.13 0.80 -4.32
N ARG A 238 -13.88 1.01 -4.77
CA ARG A 238 -13.19 0.05 -5.64
C ARG A 238 -12.89 -1.23 -4.90
N TYR A 239 -12.38 -1.14 -3.67
CA TYR A 239 -12.15 -2.31 -2.82
C TYR A 239 -13.46 -3.07 -2.55
N GLN A 240 -14.53 -2.35 -2.16
CA GLN A 240 -15.82 -2.96 -1.87
C GLN A 240 -16.42 -3.68 -3.09
N VAL A 241 -16.39 -3.05 -4.26
CA VAL A 241 -16.87 -3.65 -5.52
C VAL A 241 -16.00 -4.83 -5.93
N SER A 242 -14.67 -4.72 -5.81
CA SER A 242 -13.73 -5.81 -6.11
C SER A 242 -14.01 -7.04 -5.24
N GLU A 243 -14.22 -6.81 -3.94
CA GLU A 243 -14.52 -7.87 -2.97
C GLU A 243 -15.90 -8.50 -3.22
N ALA A 244 -16.91 -7.69 -3.52
CA ALA A 244 -18.23 -8.17 -3.90
C ALA A 244 -18.17 -9.07 -5.15
N VAL A 245 -17.45 -8.63 -6.20
CA VAL A 245 -17.23 -9.42 -7.43
C VAL A 245 -16.53 -10.74 -7.10
N ARG A 246 -15.47 -10.71 -6.28
CA ARG A 246 -14.74 -11.91 -5.86
C ARG A 246 -15.65 -12.92 -5.17
N LEU A 247 -16.50 -12.47 -4.25
CA LEU A 247 -17.46 -13.34 -3.55
C LEU A 247 -18.53 -13.92 -4.49
N ILE A 248 -19.04 -13.11 -5.42
CA ILE A 248 -20.00 -13.56 -6.44
C ILE A 248 -19.35 -14.64 -7.32
N THR A 249 -18.15 -14.40 -7.83
CA THR A 249 -17.41 -15.36 -8.66
C THR A 249 -17.16 -16.67 -7.91
N HIS A 250 -16.74 -16.60 -6.64
CA HIS A 250 -16.52 -17.78 -5.81
C HIS A 250 -17.81 -18.57 -5.59
N ALA A 251 -18.93 -17.89 -5.32
CA ALA A 251 -20.23 -18.54 -5.14
C ALA A 251 -20.76 -19.19 -6.42
N LEU A 252 -20.53 -18.58 -7.58
CA LEU A 252 -20.99 -19.11 -8.88
C LEU A 252 -20.04 -20.14 -9.51
N SER A 253 -18.79 -20.23 -9.06
CA SER A 253 -17.77 -21.15 -9.58
C SER A 253 -18.20 -22.64 -9.60
N PRO A 254 -18.88 -23.17 -8.56
CA PRO A 254 -19.40 -24.55 -8.59
C PRO A 254 -20.45 -24.77 -9.69
N ILE A 255 -21.25 -23.75 -10.02
CA ILE A 255 -22.31 -23.83 -11.04
C ILE A 255 -21.69 -23.93 -12.43
N ALA A 256 -20.61 -23.16 -12.68
CA ALA A 256 -19.91 -23.17 -13.96
C ALA A 256 -19.23 -24.51 -14.28
N SER A 257 -18.91 -25.31 -13.25
CA SER A 257 -18.26 -26.62 -13.40
C SER A 257 -19.26 -27.78 -13.57
N SER A 258 -20.57 -27.53 -13.42
CA SER A 258 -21.61 -28.54 -13.53
C SER A 258 -22.05 -28.73 -14.98
N PRO A 259 -22.17 -29.98 -15.50
CA PRO A 259 -22.67 -30.26 -16.86
C PRO A 259 -24.14 -29.84 -17.05
N THR A 260 -24.88 -29.70 -15.95
CA THR A 260 -26.25 -29.17 -15.92
C THR A 260 -26.28 -28.02 -14.91
N PRO A 261 -26.06 -26.76 -15.36
CA PRO A 261 -26.03 -25.61 -14.46
C PRO A 261 -27.43 -25.34 -13.93
N MET A 262 -27.70 -25.76 -12.70
CA MET A 262 -28.93 -25.44 -12.00
C MET A 262 -28.64 -24.33 -10.99
N ILE A 263 -29.26 -23.16 -11.20
CA ILE A 263 -29.12 -22.02 -10.29
C ILE A 263 -30.04 -22.25 -9.10
N HIS A 264 -29.44 -22.51 -7.93
CA HIS A 264 -30.21 -22.68 -6.70
C HIS A 264 -30.58 -21.31 -6.10
N PRO A 265 -31.88 -21.03 -5.84
CA PRO A 265 -32.31 -19.74 -5.27
C PRO A 265 -31.63 -19.37 -3.95
N HIS A 266 -31.33 -20.37 -3.10
CA HIS A 266 -30.64 -20.18 -1.83
C HIS A 266 -29.22 -19.62 -1.99
N LEU A 267 -28.53 -20.01 -3.07
CA LEU A 267 -27.18 -19.51 -3.36
C LEU A 267 -27.27 -18.04 -3.74
N ILE A 268 -28.21 -17.67 -4.60
CA ILE A 268 -28.44 -16.26 -4.99
C ILE A 268 -28.86 -15.41 -3.80
N ALA A 269 -29.71 -15.94 -2.90
CA ALA A 269 -30.06 -15.28 -1.65
C ALA A 269 -28.82 -15.01 -0.78
N SER A 270 -27.87 -15.95 -0.70
CA SER A 270 -26.66 -15.80 0.11
C SER A 270 -25.70 -14.71 -0.40
N ILE A 271 -25.67 -14.45 -1.71
CA ILE A 271 -24.84 -13.39 -2.33
C ILE A 271 -25.63 -12.14 -2.73
N HIS A 272 -26.87 -12.02 -2.26
CA HIS A 272 -27.79 -10.96 -2.66
C HIS A 272 -27.21 -9.56 -2.39
N LEU A 273 -26.57 -9.36 -1.23
CA LEU A 273 -25.99 -8.08 -0.86
C LEU A 273 -24.87 -7.67 -1.83
N GLN A 274 -24.00 -8.61 -2.20
CA GLN A 274 -22.90 -8.37 -3.12
C GLN A 274 -23.42 -8.07 -4.52
N LEU A 275 -24.42 -8.83 -5.00
CA LEU A 275 -25.08 -8.56 -6.27
C LEU A 275 -25.71 -7.16 -6.29
N HIS A 276 -26.36 -6.75 -5.20
CA HIS A 276 -26.95 -5.42 -5.08
C HIS A 276 -25.88 -4.31 -5.10
N GLN A 277 -24.75 -4.49 -4.42
CA GLN A 277 -23.64 -3.53 -4.43
C GLN A 277 -23.06 -3.35 -5.84
N VAL A 278 -22.79 -4.44 -6.55
CA VAL A 278 -22.29 -4.39 -7.94
C VAL A 278 -23.33 -3.78 -8.87
N PHE A 279 -24.61 -4.11 -8.69
CA PHE A 279 -25.72 -3.50 -9.44
C PHE A 279 -25.78 -1.99 -9.25
N LEU A 280 -25.77 -1.51 -8.00
CA LEU A 280 -25.78 -0.07 -7.69
C LEU A 280 -24.56 0.63 -8.30
N PHE A 281 -23.37 0.04 -8.17
CA PHE A 281 -22.16 0.56 -8.79
C PHE A 281 -22.31 0.67 -10.31
N ALA A 282 -22.81 -0.37 -10.97
CA ALA A 282 -22.98 -0.39 -12.43
C ALA A 282 -23.97 0.70 -12.90
N VAL A 283 -25.13 0.81 -12.27
CA VAL A 283 -26.17 1.79 -12.64
C VAL A 283 -25.73 3.23 -12.39
N THR A 284 -25.00 3.48 -11.29
CA THR A 284 -24.51 4.83 -10.96
C THR A 284 -23.29 5.25 -11.78
N SER A 285 -22.47 4.29 -12.20
CA SER A 285 -21.23 4.54 -12.95
C SER A 285 -21.45 4.58 -14.46
N ALA A 286 -22.45 3.87 -15.00
CA ALA A 286 -22.71 3.78 -16.45
C ALA A 286 -22.78 5.14 -17.16
N PRO A 287 -23.50 6.18 -16.65
CA PRO A 287 -23.58 7.48 -17.34
C PRO A 287 -22.22 8.20 -17.48
N ARG A 288 -21.23 7.82 -16.68
CA ARG A 288 -19.89 8.45 -16.64
C ARG A 288 -18.80 7.57 -17.28
N ALA A 289 -19.13 6.35 -17.68
CA ALA A 289 -18.15 5.33 -18.05
C ALA A 289 -17.71 5.38 -19.53
N GLY A 290 -18.26 6.29 -20.34
CA GLY A 290 -17.91 6.44 -21.76
C GLY A 290 -18.09 5.12 -22.52
N ASP A 291 -17.02 4.65 -23.15
CA ASP A 291 -17.01 3.39 -23.92
C ASP A 291 -17.37 2.14 -23.11
N ARG A 292 -17.27 2.21 -21.77
CA ARG A 292 -17.63 1.08 -20.87
C ARG A 292 -19.09 1.14 -20.39
N ALA A 293 -19.85 2.17 -20.76
CA ALA A 293 -21.23 2.34 -20.31
C ALA A 293 -22.11 1.15 -20.70
N THR A 294 -21.97 0.65 -21.94
CA THR A 294 -22.72 -0.51 -22.44
C THR A 294 -22.45 -1.76 -21.61
N ALA A 295 -21.18 -2.06 -21.33
CA ALA A 295 -20.82 -3.23 -20.53
C ALA A 295 -21.36 -3.16 -19.09
N LEU A 296 -21.36 -1.98 -18.47
CA LEU A 296 -21.95 -1.80 -17.13
C LEU A 296 -23.47 -1.97 -17.16
N GLN A 297 -24.13 -1.50 -18.22
CA GLN A 297 -25.57 -1.67 -18.40
C GLN A 297 -25.94 -3.14 -18.63
N GLU A 298 -25.16 -3.87 -19.42
CA GLU A 298 -25.32 -5.31 -19.62
C GLU A 298 -25.11 -6.07 -18.30
N LEU A 299 -24.08 -5.72 -17.52
CA LEU A 299 -23.84 -6.29 -16.19
C LEU A 299 -25.04 -6.06 -15.25
N ALA A 300 -25.57 -4.84 -15.22
CA ALA A 300 -26.75 -4.52 -14.41
C ALA A 300 -27.98 -5.34 -14.85
N GLY A 301 -28.20 -5.48 -16.16
CA GLY A 301 -29.29 -6.29 -16.72
C GLY A 301 -29.15 -7.78 -16.41
N LEU A 302 -27.93 -8.34 -16.45
CA LEU A 302 -27.66 -9.72 -16.06
C LEU A 302 -27.95 -9.96 -14.58
N ILE A 303 -27.57 -9.03 -13.70
CA ILE A 303 -27.87 -9.13 -12.26
C ILE A 303 -29.39 -9.11 -12.03
N GLN A 304 -30.13 -8.25 -12.73
CA GLN A 304 -31.60 -8.21 -12.67
C GLN A 304 -32.23 -9.51 -13.15
N MET A 305 -31.77 -10.05 -14.30
CA MET A 305 -32.25 -11.32 -14.84
C MET A 305 -32.01 -12.47 -13.85
N LEU A 306 -30.83 -12.50 -13.22
CA LEU A 306 -30.50 -13.48 -12.19
C LEU A 306 -31.45 -13.42 -10.99
N GLY A 307 -31.82 -12.20 -10.58
CA GLY A 307 -32.84 -11.97 -9.57
C GLY A 307 -34.20 -12.54 -9.98
N VAL A 308 -34.69 -12.19 -11.18
CA VAL A 308 -35.99 -12.66 -11.71
C VAL A 308 -36.05 -14.20 -11.79
N LEU A 309 -35.01 -14.83 -12.34
CA LEU A 309 -34.94 -16.30 -12.46
C LEU A 309 -34.90 -17.00 -11.10
N SER A 310 -34.39 -16.32 -10.08
CA SER A 310 -34.30 -16.85 -8.70
C SER A 310 -35.52 -16.51 -7.84
N GLY A 311 -36.46 -15.69 -8.34
CA GLY A 311 -37.57 -15.17 -7.56
C GLY A 311 -37.18 -14.11 -6.52
N ILE A 312 -36.00 -13.51 -6.63
CA ILE A 312 -35.47 -12.50 -5.70
C ILE A 312 -35.35 -11.17 -6.46
N GLN A 313 -36.07 -10.13 -6.04
CA GLN A 313 -35.96 -8.83 -6.71
C GLN A 313 -34.67 -8.11 -6.29
N ILE A 314 -33.74 -7.94 -7.23
CA ILE A 314 -32.50 -7.20 -7.00
C ILE A 314 -32.67 -5.78 -7.56
N GLY A 315 -32.63 -4.77 -6.69
CA GLY A 315 -32.59 -3.36 -7.09
C GLY A 315 -33.91 -2.59 -6.99
N SER A 316 -35.05 -3.24 -6.71
CA SER A 316 -36.22 -2.52 -6.20
C SER A 316 -35.94 -2.16 -4.75
N GLN A 317 -35.68 -0.87 -4.49
CA GLN A 317 -35.75 -0.37 -3.12
C GLN A 317 -37.10 -0.81 -2.58
N SER A 318 -37.14 -1.44 -1.41
CA SER A 318 -38.36 -1.86 -0.75
C SER A 318 -39.15 -0.62 -0.31
N SER A 319 -39.65 0.14 -1.26
CA SER A 319 -40.53 1.29 -1.07
C SER A 319 -41.95 0.76 -1.08
N ALA A 320 -42.35 0.22 0.05
CA ALA A 320 -43.74 0.18 0.46
C ALA A 320 -43.75 0.13 1.98
N SER A 321 -43.34 1.23 2.62
CA SER A 321 -44.05 1.65 3.82
C SER A 321 -45.49 1.86 3.38
N GLU A 322 -46.29 0.81 3.57
CA GLU A 322 -47.74 0.82 3.44
C GLU A 322 -48.26 2.13 4.04
N PRO A 323 -48.94 2.99 3.25
CA PRO A 323 -49.48 4.22 3.80
C PRO A 323 -50.46 3.83 4.90
N GLN A 324 -50.05 4.00 6.16
CA GLN A 324 -50.95 3.91 7.30
C GLN A 324 -52.10 4.87 7.03
N SER A 325 -53.25 4.30 6.67
CA SER A 325 -54.50 5.01 6.53
C SER A 325 -54.89 5.53 7.90
N HIS A 326 -54.39 6.72 8.26
CA HIS A 326 -54.91 7.49 9.37
C HIS A 326 -56.36 7.85 9.04
N THR A 327 -57.29 7.12 9.63
CA THR A 327 -58.71 7.49 9.69
C THR A 327 -58.83 8.74 10.57
N PRO A 328 -59.31 9.89 10.05
CA PRO A 328 -59.63 11.02 10.90
C PRO A 328 -60.88 10.70 11.71
N GLY A 329 -60.70 10.52 13.02
CA GLY A 329 -61.81 10.47 13.96
C GLY A 329 -62.39 11.87 14.14
N TRP A 330 -63.64 12.07 13.73
CA TRP A 330 -64.45 13.22 14.14
C TRP A 330 -64.98 12.98 15.55
N SER A 331 -64.78 13.95 16.44
CA SER A 331 -65.51 14.16 17.69
C SER A 331 -65.76 15.64 17.84
#